data_AF-A0A3A8ARD9-F1
#
_entry.id   AF-A0A3A8ARD9-F1
#
_cell.length_a   1.000
_cell.length_b   1.000
_cell.length_c   1.000
_cell.angle_alpha   90.00
_cell.angle_beta   90.00
_cell.angle_gamma   90.00
#
_symmetry.space_group_name_H-M   'P 1'
#
loop_
_entity.id
_entity.type
_entity.pdbx_description
1 polymer ?
#
loop_
_entity_poly.entity_id
_entity_poly.type
_entity_poly.pdbx_seq_one_letter_code
_entity_poly.pdbx_strand_id
1 'polypeptide(L)'
;MFGLQRAIVAIGVAALMAVYTVALPTKSHAATITFYDDPAGPADKRGTLTCSVACSALFSTPGTYNTTVGGVFTVHPPNETTQTNFVNANLKAGDSSFLVADADKTEPAPSSFSTDALYILLKIGGGHTLNSLLVRNDSGAGGLELSWDGESASGLSHYTEFGELPITTIPLPAGGLLLLTALGGLGIAARRRRKAA
;
A
#
# COMPACT_ATOMS: atom_id res chain seq x y z
N MET A 1 12.09 39.34 -61.45
CA MET A 1 12.46 39.89 -60.12
C MET A 1 11.21 39.90 -59.26
N PHE A 2 11.35 39.53 -57.98
CA PHE A 2 10.35 39.52 -56.89
C PHE A 2 9.34 38.36 -56.89
N GLY A 3 9.38 37.52 -55.83
CA GLY A 3 8.19 36.75 -55.47
C GLY A 3 8.32 35.54 -54.54
N LEU A 4 9.51 34.98 -54.28
CA LEU A 4 9.60 33.63 -53.66
C LEU A 4 10.52 33.56 -52.43
N GLN A 5 10.29 34.43 -51.42
CA GLN A 5 11.15 34.45 -50.22
C GLN A 5 10.42 34.63 -48.88
N ARG A 6 9.10 34.42 -48.83
CA ARG A 6 8.31 34.56 -47.59
C ARG A 6 7.42 33.34 -47.35
N ALA A 7 8.02 32.18 -47.10
CA ALA A 7 7.27 30.99 -46.69
C ALA A 7 8.03 30.08 -45.70
N ILE A 8 9.06 30.58 -45.00
CA ILE A 8 9.85 29.78 -44.06
C ILE A 8 10.09 30.55 -42.76
N VAL A 9 9.06 31.11 -42.13
CA VAL A 9 9.16 31.63 -40.75
C VAL A 9 7.79 31.57 -40.07
N ALA A 10 7.22 30.38 -39.89
CA ALA A 10 6.02 30.21 -39.05
C ALA A 10 5.81 28.77 -38.57
N ILE A 11 6.89 28.00 -38.35
CA ILE A 11 6.80 26.68 -37.71
C ILE A 11 7.84 26.66 -36.59
N GLY A 12 7.57 27.41 -35.54
CA GLY A 12 8.38 27.43 -34.34
C GLY A 12 7.50 27.89 -33.20
N VAL A 13 7.51 27.14 -32.10
CA VAL A 13 6.82 27.44 -30.83
C VAL A 13 5.36 26.92 -30.70
N ALA A 14 5.10 25.64 -30.99
CA ALA A 14 3.84 24.98 -30.57
C ALA A 14 4.03 23.58 -29.95
N ALA A 15 5.26 23.17 -29.64
CA ALA A 15 5.56 21.83 -29.15
C ALA A 15 6.47 21.88 -27.92
N LEU A 16 5.99 22.39 -26.78
CA LEU A 16 6.54 22.01 -25.46
C LEU A 16 5.64 22.43 -24.28
N MET A 17 4.31 22.32 -24.43
CA MET A 17 3.39 22.32 -23.27
C MET A 17 2.91 20.90 -23.05
N ALA A 18 3.84 19.94 -23.01
CA ALA A 18 3.59 18.65 -22.40
C ALA A 18 3.48 18.92 -20.90
N VAL A 19 2.24 19.12 -20.46
CA VAL A 19 1.83 19.31 -19.08
C VAL A 19 2.39 18.13 -18.29
N TYR A 20 3.53 18.35 -17.63
CA TYR A 20 3.97 17.54 -16.50
C TYR A 20 2.97 17.83 -15.38
N THR A 21 1.81 17.16 -15.41
CA THR A 21 1.06 16.92 -14.17
C THR A 21 1.91 15.95 -13.37
N VAL A 22 2.89 16.51 -12.65
CA VAL A 22 3.53 15.79 -11.56
C VAL A 22 2.40 15.51 -10.59
N ALA A 23 1.91 14.27 -10.59
CA ALA A 23 0.99 13.79 -9.57
C ALA A 23 1.73 13.97 -8.24
N LEU A 24 1.42 15.06 -7.55
CA LEU A 24 1.94 15.29 -6.21
C LEU A 24 1.48 14.09 -5.37
N PRO A 25 2.38 13.42 -4.64
CA PRO A 25 1.99 12.32 -3.79
C PRO A 25 0.94 12.85 -2.82
N THR A 26 -0.30 12.44 -2.98
CA THR A 26 -1.37 12.71 -2.02
C THR A 26 -0.87 12.16 -0.70
N LYS A 27 -0.78 13.02 0.33
CA LYS A 27 -0.41 12.58 1.67
C LYS A 27 -1.30 11.39 2.01
N SER A 28 -0.67 10.22 2.09
CA SER A 28 -1.35 9.02 2.52
C SER A 28 -1.82 9.27 3.94
N HIS A 29 -3.12 9.37 4.13
CA HIS A 29 -3.70 9.48 5.46
C HIS A 29 -3.64 8.09 6.09
N ALA A 30 -3.18 8.03 7.34
CA ALA A 30 -3.25 6.79 8.11
C ALA A 30 -4.71 6.34 8.19
N ALA A 31 -4.97 5.07 7.84
CA ALA A 31 -6.29 4.48 7.96
C ALA A 31 -6.45 3.83 9.34
N THR A 32 -7.65 3.91 9.91
CA THR A 32 -7.96 3.31 11.20
C THR A 32 -9.19 2.42 11.05
N ILE A 33 -9.05 1.15 11.43
CA ILE A 33 -10.11 0.14 11.35
C ILE A 33 -10.43 -0.33 12.76
N THR A 34 -11.70 -0.26 13.15
CA THR A 34 -12.17 -0.82 14.43
C THR A 34 -12.77 -2.20 14.22
N PHE A 35 -12.39 -3.15 15.08
CA PHE A 35 -12.85 -4.54 14.98
C PHE A 35 -13.87 -4.87 16.07
N TYR A 36 -14.89 -5.62 15.69
CA TYR A 36 -16.00 -6.05 16.55
C TYR A 36 -16.25 -7.55 16.38
N ASP A 37 -16.77 -8.20 17.43
CA ASP A 37 -17.20 -9.60 17.33
C ASP A 37 -18.37 -9.76 16.35
N ASP A 38 -19.30 -8.80 16.31
CA ASP A 38 -20.32 -8.67 15.26
C ASP A 38 -20.15 -7.33 14.51
N PRO A 39 -19.58 -7.33 13.30
CA PRO A 39 -19.39 -6.10 12.54
C PRO A 39 -20.70 -5.54 11.95
N ALA A 40 -21.79 -6.31 11.90
CA ALA A 40 -23.10 -5.85 11.39
C ALA A 40 -23.92 -5.11 12.45
N GLY A 41 -23.72 -5.42 13.73
CA GLY A 41 -24.27 -4.71 14.87
C GLY A 41 -23.15 -4.41 15.88
N PRO A 42 -22.44 -3.27 15.78
CA PRO A 42 -21.16 -3.03 16.45
C PRO A 42 -21.31 -2.92 17.98
N ALA A 43 -21.47 -4.08 18.62
CA ALA A 43 -21.27 -4.33 20.03
C ALA A 43 -19.91 -5.03 20.19
N ASP A 44 -19.34 -4.97 21.39
CA ASP A 44 -18.14 -5.73 21.76
C ASP A 44 -16.91 -5.41 20.90
N LYS A 45 -16.47 -4.16 20.98
CA LYS A 45 -15.20 -3.70 20.38
C LYS A 45 -14.04 -4.58 20.88
N ARG A 46 -13.22 -5.05 19.95
CA ARG A 46 -12.04 -5.90 20.19
C ARG A 46 -10.74 -5.14 20.14
N GLY A 47 -10.69 -4.08 19.35
CA GLY A 47 -9.51 -3.24 19.22
C GLY A 47 -9.55 -2.41 17.95
N THR A 48 -8.46 -1.70 17.74
CA THR A 48 -8.27 -0.81 16.61
C THR A 48 -6.96 -1.13 15.93
N LEU A 49 -6.98 -1.25 14.61
CA LEU A 49 -5.78 -1.34 13.78
C LEU A 49 -5.55 0.01 13.09
N THR A 50 -4.34 0.52 13.21
CA THR A 50 -3.89 1.70 12.47
C THR A 50 -2.91 1.28 11.38
N CYS A 51 -3.11 1.81 10.19
CA CYS A 51 -2.33 1.58 8.99
C CYS A 51 -1.64 2.89 8.59
N SER A 52 -0.35 2.88 8.22
CA SER A 52 0.33 4.09 7.70
C SER A 52 -0.28 4.60 6.39
N VAL A 53 -0.88 3.69 5.62
CA VAL A 53 -1.50 3.99 4.33
C VAL A 53 -2.89 3.35 4.22
N ALA A 54 -3.38 3.13 2.99
CA ALA A 54 -4.67 2.49 2.75
C ALA A 54 -4.62 0.99 3.06
N CYS A 55 -5.56 0.56 3.92
CA CYS A 55 -5.84 -0.83 4.20
C CYS A 55 -7.34 -1.01 4.39
N SER A 56 -7.80 -2.25 4.30
CA SER A 56 -9.18 -2.63 4.59
C SER A 56 -9.23 -3.96 5.33
N ALA A 57 -10.33 -4.22 6.03
CA ALA A 57 -10.54 -5.46 6.75
C ALA A 57 -11.74 -6.21 6.22
N LEU A 58 -11.70 -7.53 6.35
CA LEU A 58 -12.82 -8.41 6.03
C LEU A 58 -14.01 -8.04 6.91
N PHE A 59 -15.16 -7.79 6.28
CA PHE A 59 -16.43 -7.55 6.93
C PHE A 59 -17.22 -8.85 7.11
N SER A 60 -18.48 -8.82 7.55
CA SER A 60 -19.27 -10.04 7.81
C SER A 60 -19.47 -10.97 6.61
N THR A 61 -19.35 -10.46 5.38
CA THR A 61 -19.60 -11.21 4.15
C THR A 61 -18.28 -11.56 3.45
N PRO A 62 -18.08 -12.82 3.02
CA PRO A 62 -16.87 -13.23 2.32
C PRO A 62 -16.51 -12.32 1.13
N GLY A 63 -15.23 -11.98 1.00
CA GLY A 63 -14.73 -11.10 -0.06
C GLY A 63 -15.15 -9.63 0.03
N THR A 64 -15.93 -9.25 1.05
CA THR A 64 -16.35 -7.86 1.26
C THR A 64 -15.44 -7.19 2.28
N TYR A 65 -14.77 -6.13 1.83
CA TYR A 65 -13.80 -5.39 2.64
C TYR A 65 -14.31 -3.99 2.96
N ASN A 66 -14.00 -3.52 4.16
CA ASN A 66 -14.40 -2.21 4.66
C ASN A 66 -13.18 -1.48 5.27
N THR A 67 -13.11 -0.16 5.10
CA THR A 67 -11.96 0.67 5.49
C THR A 67 -12.08 1.26 6.90
N THR A 68 -13.20 1.06 7.59
CA THR A 68 -13.45 1.61 8.93
C THR A 68 -13.85 0.55 9.94
N VAL A 69 -14.49 -0.54 9.51
CA VAL A 69 -14.98 -1.62 10.38
C VAL A 69 -14.53 -2.98 9.87
N GLY A 70 -14.00 -3.81 10.77
CA GLY A 70 -13.64 -5.21 10.49
C GLY A 70 -14.36 -6.19 11.42
N GLY A 71 -14.56 -7.41 10.95
CA GLY A 71 -15.10 -8.51 11.75
C GLY A 71 -14.01 -9.34 12.43
N VAL A 72 -14.37 -10.00 13.52
CA VAL A 72 -13.58 -11.08 14.12
C VAL A 72 -14.13 -12.43 13.68
N PHE A 73 -13.25 -13.31 13.25
CA PHE A 73 -13.60 -14.63 12.72
C PHE A 73 -12.93 -15.73 13.51
N THR A 74 -13.47 -16.94 13.41
CA THR A 74 -12.85 -18.13 13.98
C THR A 74 -12.11 -18.91 12.90
N VAL A 75 -10.81 -19.12 13.07
CA VAL A 75 -10.00 -19.99 12.20
C VAL A 75 -9.51 -21.18 13.01
N HIS A 76 -10.04 -22.37 12.71
CA HIS A 76 -9.77 -23.58 13.47
C HIS A 76 -9.65 -24.84 12.59
N PRO A 77 -8.73 -25.78 12.89
CA PRO A 77 -7.58 -25.64 13.80
C PRO A 77 -6.64 -24.48 13.42
N PRO A 78 -5.83 -23.92 14.33
CA PRO A 78 -4.92 -22.83 14.00
C PRO A 78 -3.63 -23.37 13.38
N ASN A 79 -3.67 -23.76 12.09
CA ASN A 79 -2.50 -24.19 11.33
C ASN A 79 -2.46 -23.49 9.96
N GLU A 80 -1.32 -23.57 9.28
CA GLU A 80 -1.08 -22.84 8.02
C GLU A 80 -2.07 -23.26 6.93
N THR A 81 -2.46 -24.54 6.88
CA THR A 81 -3.41 -25.04 5.87
C THR A 81 -4.80 -24.44 6.05
N THR A 82 -5.33 -24.43 7.26
CA THR A 82 -6.66 -23.86 7.54
C THR A 82 -6.67 -22.34 7.44
N GLN A 83 -5.59 -21.66 7.83
CA GLN A 83 -5.44 -20.22 7.64
C GLN A 83 -5.40 -19.87 6.15
N THR A 84 -4.61 -20.58 5.35
CA THR A 84 -4.55 -20.39 3.89
C THR A 84 -5.93 -20.61 3.26
N ASN A 85 -6.64 -21.68 3.64
CA ASN A 85 -7.98 -21.96 3.16
C ASN A 85 -8.98 -20.86 3.54
N PHE A 86 -8.88 -20.32 4.77
CA PHE A 86 -9.71 -19.21 5.22
C PHE A 86 -9.45 -17.94 4.41
N VAL A 87 -8.17 -17.59 4.16
CA VAL A 87 -7.83 -16.42 3.33
C VAL A 87 -8.32 -16.61 1.90
N ASN A 88 -8.08 -17.77 1.28
CA ASN A 88 -8.52 -18.08 -0.08
C ASN A 88 -10.05 -18.01 -0.24
N ALA A 89 -10.81 -18.39 0.79
CA ALA A 89 -12.27 -18.30 0.78
C ALA A 89 -12.80 -16.85 0.89
N ASN A 90 -11.95 -15.90 1.29
CA ASN A 90 -12.34 -14.52 1.59
C ASN A 90 -11.61 -13.48 0.71
N LEU A 91 -10.92 -13.90 -0.34
CA LEU A 91 -10.23 -12.98 -1.24
C LEU A 91 -11.17 -11.95 -1.86
N LYS A 92 -10.66 -10.73 -2.02
CA LYS A 92 -11.31 -9.70 -2.83
C LYS A 92 -11.37 -10.17 -4.28
N ALA A 93 -12.48 -9.90 -4.95
CA ALA A 93 -12.68 -10.30 -6.35
C ALA A 93 -11.52 -9.79 -7.24
N GLY A 94 -10.90 -10.72 -7.96
CA GLY A 94 -9.76 -10.44 -8.86
C GLY A 94 -8.39 -10.79 -8.27
N ASP A 95 -8.26 -10.99 -6.96
CA ASP A 95 -7.01 -11.45 -6.35
C ASP A 95 -6.81 -12.96 -6.59
N SER A 96 -5.55 -13.40 -6.66
CA SER A 96 -5.17 -14.80 -6.88
C SER A 96 -5.13 -15.59 -5.58
N SER A 97 -5.39 -16.90 -5.65
CA SER A 97 -5.28 -17.80 -4.51
C SER A 97 -3.83 -18.04 -4.08
N PHE A 98 -3.62 -18.23 -2.79
CA PHE A 98 -2.34 -18.56 -2.18
C PHE A 98 -2.18 -20.06 -1.95
N LEU A 99 -0.94 -20.52 -1.99
CA LEU A 99 -0.50 -21.82 -1.51
C LEU A 99 -0.08 -21.71 -0.04
N VAL A 100 -0.04 -22.86 0.66
CA VAL A 100 0.43 -22.90 2.05
C VAL A 100 1.87 -22.42 2.18
N ALA A 101 2.70 -22.62 1.15
CA ALA A 101 4.08 -22.16 1.12
C ALA A 101 4.22 -20.62 0.99
N ASP A 102 3.14 -19.92 0.65
CA ASP A 102 3.12 -18.45 0.53
C ASP A 102 2.78 -17.76 1.87
N ALA A 103 2.56 -18.56 2.93
CA ALA A 103 2.22 -18.08 4.26
C ALA A 103 3.49 -17.90 5.11
N ASP A 104 3.78 -16.68 5.54
CA ASP A 104 4.87 -16.41 6.49
C ASP A 104 4.27 -16.02 7.86
N LYS A 105 4.70 -16.68 8.93
CA LYS A 105 4.12 -16.53 10.26
C LYS A 105 5.14 -15.92 11.22
N THR A 106 4.73 -14.83 11.87
CA THR A 106 5.53 -14.18 12.92
C THR A 106 4.90 -14.39 14.31
N GLU A 107 5.63 -15.04 15.21
CA GLU A 107 5.22 -15.31 16.60
C GLU A 107 6.44 -15.23 17.56
N PRO A 108 6.36 -14.47 18.67
CA PRO A 108 5.26 -13.58 19.06
C PRO A 108 5.19 -12.34 18.15
N ALA A 109 3.98 -11.86 17.90
CA ALA A 109 3.81 -10.63 17.13
C ALA A 109 4.10 -9.38 17.99
N PRO A 110 4.88 -8.40 17.48
CA PRO A 110 4.95 -7.08 18.08
C PRO A 110 3.63 -6.32 17.89
N SER A 111 3.35 -5.33 18.75
CA SER A 111 2.15 -4.47 18.62
C SER A 111 2.18 -3.59 17.38
N SER A 112 3.35 -3.35 16.79
CA SER A 112 3.51 -2.64 15.52
C SER A 112 4.56 -3.34 14.65
N PHE A 113 4.32 -3.41 13.34
CA PHE A 113 5.21 -4.05 12.37
C PHE A 113 5.00 -3.49 10.96
N SER A 114 6.01 -3.68 10.11
CA SER A 114 5.96 -3.37 8.68
C SER A 114 5.71 -4.64 7.88
N THR A 115 4.96 -4.54 6.79
CA THR A 115 4.65 -5.66 5.90
C THR A 115 4.47 -5.19 4.47
N ASP A 116 4.98 -5.97 3.51
CA ASP A 116 4.69 -5.82 2.08
C ASP A 116 3.60 -6.80 1.61
N ALA A 117 3.00 -7.55 2.53
CA ALA A 117 2.04 -8.59 2.20
C ALA A 117 0.73 -8.01 1.66
N LEU A 118 0.08 -8.72 0.74
CA LEU A 118 -1.23 -8.34 0.22
C LEU A 118 -2.34 -8.63 1.25
N TYR A 119 -2.27 -9.75 1.95
CA TYR A 119 -3.17 -10.10 3.04
C TYR A 119 -2.42 -10.43 4.32
N ILE A 120 -3.01 -10.02 5.45
CA ILE A 120 -2.48 -10.25 6.78
C ILE A 120 -3.61 -10.83 7.64
N LEU A 121 -3.40 -12.04 8.15
CA LEU A 121 -4.29 -12.68 9.12
C LEU A 121 -3.73 -12.46 10.53
N LEU A 122 -4.33 -11.55 11.29
CA LEU A 122 -3.91 -11.23 12.65
C LEU A 122 -4.65 -12.13 13.64
N LYS A 123 -3.93 -12.84 14.50
CA LYS A 123 -4.51 -13.64 15.56
C LYS A 123 -4.58 -12.80 16.84
N ILE A 124 -5.79 -12.51 17.30
CA ILE A 124 -6.03 -11.73 18.52
C ILE A 124 -6.58 -12.60 19.65
N GLY A 125 -6.39 -12.12 20.87
CA GLY A 125 -6.88 -12.75 22.09
C GLY A 125 -5.78 -13.39 22.93
N GLY A 126 -6.02 -13.47 24.24
CA GLY A 126 -5.20 -14.29 25.14
C GLY A 126 -5.70 -15.74 25.17
N GLY A 127 -4.78 -16.72 25.15
CA GLY A 127 -5.11 -18.15 25.31
C GLY A 127 -5.72 -18.84 24.08
N HIS A 128 -6.49 -19.92 24.30
CA HIS A 128 -7.12 -20.77 23.27
C HIS A 128 -8.27 -20.12 22.49
N THR A 129 -8.40 -18.79 22.52
CA THR A 129 -9.38 -18.10 21.68
C THR A 129 -8.93 -18.24 20.23
N LEU A 130 -9.84 -18.56 19.30
CA LEU A 130 -9.52 -18.85 17.90
C LEU A 130 -9.83 -17.64 16.98
N ASN A 131 -9.86 -16.46 17.59
CA ASN A 131 -10.24 -15.18 17.01
C ASN A 131 -9.16 -14.62 16.08
N SER A 132 -9.51 -14.37 14.83
CA SER A 132 -8.63 -13.86 13.79
C SER A 132 -9.28 -12.68 13.08
N LEU A 133 -8.45 -11.76 12.62
CA LEU A 133 -8.82 -10.60 11.79
C LEU A 133 -8.14 -10.78 10.43
N LEU A 134 -8.83 -10.52 9.34
CA LEU A 134 -8.22 -10.52 8.01
C LEU A 134 -8.15 -9.10 7.48
N VAL A 135 -6.94 -8.65 7.17
CA VAL A 135 -6.62 -7.32 6.67
C VAL A 135 -6.03 -7.46 5.27
N ARG A 136 -6.37 -6.52 4.39
CA ARG A 136 -5.82 -6.39 3.05
C ARG A 136 -5.03 -5.10 2.94
N ASN A 137 -3.85 -5.18 2.35
CA ASN A 137 -3.05 -4.02 1.98
C ASN A 137 -3.62 -3.42 0.68
N ASP A 138 -4.14 -2.20 0.77
CA ASP A 138 -4.73 -1.47 -0.37
C ASP A 138 -3.78 -0.38 -0.90
N SER A 139 -2.50 -0.40 -0.52
CA SER A 139 -1.50 0.59 -0.94
C SER A 139 -1.15 0.53 -2.43
N GLY A 140 -1.43 -0.61 -3.09
CA GLY A 140 -1.24 -0.83 -4.53
C GLY A 140 0.16 -1.26 -4.96
N ALA A 141 1.20 -1.07 -4.15
CA ALA A 141 2.58 -1.60 -4.35
C ALA A 141 3.54 -1.27 -3.18
N GLY A 142 3.04 -0.72 -2.07
CA GLY A 142 3.86 -0.17 -1.00
C GLY A 142 3.75 -0.95 0.31
N GLY A 143 4.82 -0.93 1.07
CA GLY A 143 4.81 -1.40 2.45
C GLY A 143 3.79 -0.68 3.31
N LEU A 144 3.26 -1.44 4.26
CA LEU A 144 2.23 -1.05 5.19
C LEU A 144 2.82 -1.15 6.59
N GLU A 145 2.80 -0.05 7.34
CA GLU A 145 3.06 -0.09 8.77
C GLU A 145 1.73 -0.30 9.47
N LEU A 146 1.64 -1.35 10.27
CA LEU A 146 0.48 -1.73 11.05
C LEU A 146 0.77 -1.48 12.54
N SER A 147 -0.23 -1.01 13.27
CA SER A 147 -0.20 -0.91 14.72
C SER A 147 -1.52 -1.35 15.31
N TRP A 148 -1.48 -2.37 16.17
CA TRP A 148 -2.63 -2.95 16.85
C TRP A 148 -2.76 -2.39 18.27
N ASP A 149 -3.91 -1.79 18.55
CA ASP A 149 -4.34 -1.35 19.88
C ASP A 149 -5.54 -2.20 20.32
N GLY A 150 -5.26 -3.29 21.01
CA GLY A 150 -6.26 -4.27 21.46
C GLY A 150 -6.90 -3.91 22.78
N GLU A 151 -8.21 -4.16 22.90
CA GLU A 151 -8.93 -4.07 24.17
C GLU A 151 -8.54 -5.21 25.13
N SER A 152 -9.11 -5.22 26.33
CA SER A 152 -8.92 -6.28 27.33
C SER A 152 -9.16 -7.67 26.72
N ALA A 153 -8.21 -8.59 26.93
CA ALA A 153 -8.21 -9.95 26.37
C ALA A 153 -8.23 -10.04 24.83
N SER A 154 -7.76 -9.00 24.12
CA SER A 154 -7.60 -8.95 22.66
C SER A 154 -6.18 -8.60 22.22
N GLY A 155 -5.17 -8.99 22.99
CA GLY A 155 -3.76 -8.83 22.61
C GLY A 155 -3.42 -9.60 21.33
N LEU A 156 -2.49 -9.07 20.54
CA LEU A 156 -2.01 -9.72 19.31
C LEU A 156 -1.05 -10.87 19.68
N SER A 157 -1.36 -12.10 19.28
CA SER A 157 -0.49 -13.25 19.58
C SER A 157 0.53 -13.51 18.47
N HIS A 158 0.05 -13.54 17.23
CA HIS A 158 0.84 -13.74 16.02
C HIS A 158 0.09 -13.16 14.82
N TYR A 159 0.78 -13.03 13.70
CA TYR A 159 0.14 -12.79 12.41
C TYR A 159 0.73 -13.70 11.33
N THR A 160 -0.03 -13.88 10.27
CA THR A 160 0.41 -14.62 9.08
C THR A 160 0.19 -13.74 7.84
N GLU A 161 1.23 -13.60 7.04
CA GLU A 161 1.30 -12.80 5.83
C GLU A 161 1.09 -13.68 4.61
N PHE A 162 0.37 -13.17 3.60
CA PHE A 162 0.07 -13.90 2.37
C PHE A 162 0.27 -13.01 1.15
N GLY A 163 1.15 -13.49 0.27
CA GLY A 163 1.51 -12.87 -1.00
C GLY A 163 2.33 -11.60 -0.81
N GLU A 164 3.45 -11.49 -1.50
CA GLU A 164 4.21 -10.24 -1.54
C GLU A 164 3.65 -9.33 -2.63
N LEU A 165 3.39 -8.07 -2.31
CA LEU A 165 3.19 -7.07 -3.35
C LEU A 165 4.52 -6.90 -4.09
N PRO A 166 4.54 -6.94 -5.43
CA PRO A 166 5.77 -6.68 -6.16
C PRO A 166 6.21 -5.26 -5.79
N ILE A 167 7.34 -5.16 -5.09
CA ILE A 167 7.98 -3.89 -4.83
C ILE A 167 8.43 -3.39 -6.19
N THR A 168 7.60 -2.57 -6.83
CA THR A 168 8.02 -1.90 -8.05
C THR A 168 9.11 -0.96 -7.58
N THR A 169 10.37 -1.35 -7.74
CA THR A 169 11.49 -0.44 -7.53
C THR A 169 11.21 0.71 -8.48
N ILE A 170 10.69 1.82 -7.95
CA ILE A 170 10.54 3.04 -8.72
C ILE A 170 11.95 3.29 -9.24
N PRO A 171 12.18 3.24 -10.56
CA PRO A 171 13.50 3.53 -11.09
C PRO A 171 13.83 4.89 -10.52
N LEU A 172 14.84 4.94 -9.63
CA LEU A 172 15.22 6.17 -8.93
C LEU A 172 15.18 7.24 -9.99
N PRO A 173 14.31 8.26 -9.82
CA PRO A 173 14.01 9.14 -10.92
C PRO A 173 15.34 9.63 -11.44
N ALA A 174 15.37 9.84 -12.75
CA ALA A 174 16.43 10.53 -13.41
C ALA A 174 16.84 11.85 -12.72
N GLY A 175 16.33 12.25 -11.54
CA GLY A 175 16.90 13.22 -10.59
C GLY A 175 18.43 13.28 -10.55
N GLY A 176 19.14 12.15 -10.59
CA GLY A 176 20.60 12.17 -10.80
C GLY A 176 21.00 12.78 -12.14
N LEU A 177 20.37 12.34 -13.24
CA LEU A 177 20.53 12.89 -14.58
C LEU A 177 19.94 14.30 -14.76
N LEU A 178 18.89 14.68 -14.03
CA LEU A 178 18.22 15.97 -14.02
C LEU A 178 19.09 16.98 -13.29
N LEU A 179 19.69 16.59 -12.16
CA LEU A 179 20.68 17.38 -11.46
C LEU A 179 21.93 17.56 -12.34
N LEU A 180 22.41 16.49 -12.98
CA LEU A 180 23.57 16.56 -13.89
C LEU A 180 23.29 17.42 -15.12
N THR A 181 22.11 17.33 -15.74
CA THR A 181 21.72 18.18 -16.88
C THR A 181 21.47 19.62 -16.45
N ALA A 182 20.89 19.86 -15.28
CA ALA A 182 20.75 21.20 -14.72
C ALA A 182 22.12 21.85 -14.45
N LEU A 183 23.04 21.11 -13.82
CA LEU A 183 24.42 21.56 -13.58
C LEU A 183 25.18 21.78 -14.89
N GLY A 184 25.04 20.87 -15.85
CA GLY A 184 25.65 20.99 -17.19
C GLY A 184 25.12 22.21 -17.95
N GLY A 185 23.81 22.45 -17.90
CA GLY A 185 23.16 23.63 -18.48
C GLY A 185 23.63 24.94 -17.84
N LEU A 186 23.73 24.98 -16.51
CA LEU A 186 24.22 26.16 -15.77
C LEU A 186 25.69 26.47 -16.12
N GLY A 187 26.53 25.43 -16.23
CA GLY A 187 27.94 25.58 -16.61
C GLY A 187 28.11 26.17 -18.03
N ILE A 188 27.32 25.70 -18.99
CA ILE A 188 27.33 26.23 -20.36
C ILE A 188 26.84 27.69 -20.39
N ALA A 189 25.78 28.01 -19.66
CA ALA A 189 25.25 29.37 -19.56
C ALA A 189 26.27 30.35 -18.94
N ALA A 190 27.00 29.93 -17.90
CA ALA A 190 28.05 30.72 -17.28
C ALA A 190 29.24 30.97 -18.23
N ARG A 191 29.60 30.00 -19.08
CA ARG A 191 30.69 30.16 -20.07
C ARG A 191 30.37 31.21 -21.13
N ARG A 192 29.11 31.32 -21.59
CA ARG A 192 28.71 32.29 -22.62
C ARG A 192 28.82 33.74 -22.14
N ARG A 193 28.60 34.01 -20.85
CA ARG A 193 28.68 35.38 -20.28
C ARG A 193 30.11 35.93 -20.23
N ARG A 194 31.13 35.08 -20.13
CA ARG A 194 32.54 35.51 -20.04
C ARG A 194 33.18 35.92 -21.39
N LYS A 195 32.51 35.67 -22.53
CA LYS A 195 33.00 36.07 -23.85
C LYS A 195 32.37 37.37 -24.37
N ALA A 196 31.37 37.90 -23.67
CA ALA A 196 30.65 39.12 -24.05
C ALA A 196 31.07 40.35 -23.21
N ALA A 197 32.01 40.18 -22.28
CA ALA A 197 32.69 41.22 -21.52
C ALA A 197 34.18 41.18 -21.88
#